data_AF-A0A183DZM0-F1
#
_entry.id   AF-A0A183DZM0-F1
#
_cell.length_a   1.000
_cell.length_b   1.000
_cell.length_c   1.000
_cell.angle_alpha   90.00
_cell.angle_beta   90.00
_cell.angle_gamma   90.00
#
_symmetry.space_group_name_H-M   'P 1'
#
loop_
_entity.id
_entity.type
_entity.pdbx_description
1 polymer ?
#
loop_
_entity_poly.entity_id
_entity_poly.type
_entity_poly.pdbx_seq_one_letter_code
_entity_poly.pdbx_strand_id
1 'polypeptide(L)'
;MCHQLNADIHEQVRAHLGIGIACPIIGDYKYNYSRRDAGKGVPPRLSDIALQNLGITGNSFRRLPMYIHLKEVIIPLPGRYSRKIHLRCPLPPFFKFTLNKLRLH
;
A
#
# COMPACT_ATOMS: atom_id res chain seq x y z
N MET A 1 -5.08 4.19 6.20
CA MET A 1 -5.94 4.91 5.24
C MET A 1 -6.81 3.87 4.53
N CYS A 2 -8.10 3.79 4.84
CA CYS A 2 -9.02 2.88 4.15
C CYS A 2 -9.49 3.59 2.88
N HIS A 3 -9.02 3.16 1.72
CA HIS A 3 -9.54 3.66 0.45
C HIS A 3 -10.81 2.86 0.13
N GLN A 4 -11.97 3.53 0.12
CA GLN A 4 -13.22 2.94 -0.36
C GLN A 4 -13.23 3.09 -1.88
N LEU A 5 -13.21 1.96 -2.61
CA LEU A 5 -13.25 1.97 -4.07
C LEU A 5 -14.70 2.08 -4.54
N ASN A 6 -15.00 3.09 -5.36
CA ASN A 6 -16.35 3.34 -5.88
C ASN A 6 -16.57 2.73 -7.28
N ALA A 7 -15.52 2.21 -7.92
CA ALA A 7 -15.57 1.54 -9.21
C ALA A 7 -14.47 0.47 -9.29
N ASP A 8 -14.73 -0.59 -10.05
CA ASP A 8 -13.73 -1.62 -10.33
C ASP A 8 -12.85 -1.18 -11.51
N ILE A 9 -11.83 -0.39 -11.19
CA ILE A 9 -10.83 0.08 -12.16
C ILE A 9 -9.49 -0.57 -11.81
N HIS A 10 -8.88 -1.21 -12.81
CA HIS A 10 -7.61 -1.90 -12.66
C HIS A 10 -6.54 -1.00 -12.04
N GLU A 11 -5.92 -1.47 -10.95
CA GLU A 11 -4.83 -0.77 -10.23
C GLU A 11 -5.19 0.66 -9.74
N GLN A 12 -6.48 0.99 -9.58
CA GLN A 12 -6.95 2.35 -9.24
C GLN A 12 -6.27 2.92 -7.99
N VAL A 13 -6.19 2.15 -6.89
CA VAL A 13 -5.54 2.61 -5.64
C VAL A 13 -4.10 3.03 -5.91
N ARG A 14 -3.36 2.23 -6.67
CA ARG A 14 -1.94 2.46 -6.97
C ARG A 14 -1.75 3.70 -7.82
N ALA A 15 -2.57 3.85 -8.86
CA ALA A 15 -2.55 5.03 -9.73
C ALA A 15 -2.95 6.31 -9.00
N HIS A 16 -4.02 6.27 -8.20
CA HIS A 16 -4.47 7.42 -7.40
C HIS A 16 -3.41 7.87 -6.40
N LEU A 17 -2.80 6.92 -5.67
CA LEU A 17 -1.75 7.23 -4.71
C LEU A 17 -0.48 7.74 -5.40
N GLY A 18 -0.01 7.04 -6.44
CA GLY A 18 1.25 7.35 -7.10
C GLY A 18 1.22 8.57 -8.02
N ILE A 19 0.21 8.68 -8.87
CA ILE A 19 0.07 9.77 -9.84
C ILE A 19 -0.83 10.88 -9.28
N GLY A 20 -1.97 10.50 -8.69
CA GLY A 20 -3.00 11.47 -8.28
C GLY A 20 -2.57 12.38 -7.13
N ILE A 21 -1.89 11.83 -6.12
CA ILE A 21 -1.46 12.60 -4.94
C ILE A 21 0.06 12.55 -4.68
N ALA A 22 0.84 12.05 -5.64
CA ALA A 22 2.30 11.94 -5.56
C ALA A 22 2.84 11.22 -4.31
N CYS A 23 2.05 10.29 -3.75
CA CYS A 23 2.37 9.49 -2.57
C CYS A 23 2.31 7.98 -2.92
N PRO A 24 3.25 7.47 -3.73
CA PRO A 24 3.22 6.09 -4.22
C PRO A 24 3.38 5.05 -3.11
N ILE A 25 2.78 3.88 -3.31
CA ILE A 25 2.86 2.76 -2.36
C ILE A 25 4.30 2.23 -2.30
N ILE A 26 4.80 1.95 -1.09
CA ILE A 26 6.09 1.29 -0.87
C ILE A 26 6.13 -0.01 -1.70
N GLY A 27 7.21 -0.23 -2.45
CA GLY A 27 7.38 -1.40 -3.32
C GLY A 27 6.65 -1.31 -4.67
N ASP A 28 5.98 -0.19 -5.00
CA ASP A 28 5.30 -0.02 -6.29
C ASP A 28 6.24 0.48 -7.40
N TYR A 29 6.67 -0.43 -8.26
CA TYR A 29 7.54 -0.13 -9.40
C TYR A 29 6.86 0.62 -10.54
N LYS A 30 5.54 0.48 -10.68
CA LYS A 30 4.80 0.95 -11.87
C LYS A 30 4.32 2.37 -11.71
N TYR A 31 3.84 2.72 -10.51
CA TYR A 31 3.21 4.02 -10.24
C TYR A 31 4.07 4.96 -9.38
N ASN A 32 5.39 4.75 -9.33
CA ASN A 32 6.31 5.66 -8.65
C ASN A 32 6.60 6.91 -9.51
N TYR A 33 5.76 7.93 -9.39
CA TYR A 33 5.85 9.14 -10.21
C TYR A 33 6.86 10.18 -9.66
N SER A 34 7.17 10.12 -8.37
CA SER A 34 7.97 11.13 -7.65
C SER A 34 9.44 11.19 -8.09
N ARG A 35 9.89 10.26 -8.94
CA ARG A 35 11.19 10.30 -9.60
C ARG A 35 11.05 10.08 -11.10
N ARG A 36 10.64 11.14 -11.83
CA ARG A 36 10.82 11.18 -13.30
C ARG A 36 12.28 10.87 -13.70
N ASP A 37 13.24 11.10 -12.79
CA ASP A 37 14.68 10.96 -13.03
C ASP A 37 15.23 9.57 -12.65
N ALA A 38 14.47 8.72 -11.94
CA ALA A 38 14.95 7.39 -11.53
C ALA A 38 14.77 6.31 -12.60
N GLY A 39 14.19 6.64 -13.76
CA GLY A 39 13.82 5.67 -14.79
C GLY A 39 12.63 4.80 -14.37
N LYS A 40 11.96 4.23 -15.38
CA LYS A 40 10.98 3.16 -15.15
C LYS A 40 11.69 2.00 -14.41
N GLY A 41 11.03 1.40 -13.42
CA GLY A 41 11.55 0.20 -12.74
C GLY A 41 12.28 0.45 -11.42
N VAL A 42 12.04 1.58 -10.75
CA VAL A 42 12.53 1.84 -9.38
C VAL A 42 11.33 2.12 -8.46
N PRO A 43 11.16 1.38 -7.35
CA PRO A 43 10.07 1.63 -6.43
C PRO A 43 10.36 2.88 -5.59
N PRO A 44 9.37 3.42 -4.85
CA PRO A 44 9.57 4.58 -4.00
C PRO A 44 10.65 4.29 -2.97
N ARG A 45 11.62 5.19 -2.87
CA ARG A 45 12.63 5.14 -1.82
C ARG A 45 12.06 5.83 -0.58
N LEU A 46 12.15 5.16 0.56
CA LEU A 46 11.80 5.75 1.85
C LEU A 46 12.85 6.81 2.25
N SER A 47 12.51 7.63 3.24
CA SER A 47 13.49 8.54 3.86
C SER A 47 14.64 7.76 4.50
N ASP A 48 15.80 8.39 4.66
CA ASP A 48 16.97 7.74 5.27
C ASP A 48 16.68 7.25 6.69
N ILE A 49 15.92 8.03 7.46
CA ILE A 49 15.46 7.67 8.81
C ILE A 49 14.59 6.40 8.77
N ALA A 50 13.65 6.32 7.82
CA ALA A 50 12.79 5.14 7.69
C ALA A 50 13.60 3.90 7.28
N LEU A 51 14.56 4.05 6.35
CA LEU A 51 15.46 2.96 5.96
C LEU A 51 16.33 2.50 7.12
N GLN A 52 16.88 3.44 7.91
CA GLN A 52 17.66 3.15 9.11
C GLN A 52 16.83 2.38 10.14
N ASN A 53 15.60 2.83 10.42
CA ASN A 53 14.69 2.16 11.35
C ASN A 53 14.34 0.73 10.91
N LEU A 54 14.26 0.50 9.60
CA LEU A 54 14.02 -0.82 9.01
C LEU A 54 15.29 -1.67 8.87
N GLY A 55 16.48 -1.13 9.17
CA GLY A 55 17.75 -1.81 8.96
C GLY A 55 18.09 -2.05 7.49
N ILE A 56 17.60 -1.22 6.59
CA ILE A 56 17.77 -1.35 5.14
C ILE A 56 18.88 -0.41 4.68
N THR A 57 19.88 -0.96 3.99
CA THR A 57 21.04 -0.21 3.48
C THR A 57 21.08 -0.18 1.95
N GLY A 58 21.67 0.89 1.40
CA GLY A 58 21.92 1.05 -0.02
C GLY A 58 20.65 0.89 -0.88
N ASN A 59 20.74 0.05 -1.91
CA ASN A 59 19.65 -0.22 -2.85
C ASN A 59 18.72 -1.38 -2.42
N SER A 60 18.90 -1.94 -1.21
CA SER A 60 18.11 -3.08 -0.73
C SER A 60 16.62 -2.75 -0.56
N PHE A 61 16.26 -1.47 -0.45
CA PHE A 61 14.86 -1.02 -0.43
C PHE A 61 14.06 -1.46 -1.67
N ARG A 62 14.73 -1.74 -2.79
CA ARG A 62 14.11 -2.27 -4.01
C ARG A 62 13.47 -3.64 -3.76
N ARG A 63 13.99 -4.42 -2.81
CA ARG A 63 13.46 -5.75 -2.47
C ARG A 63 12.25 -5.72 -1.54
N LEU A 64 11.81 -4.53 -1.11
CA LEU A 64 10.62 -4.39 -0.29
C LEU A 64 9.38 -4.88 -1.06
N PRO A 65 8.48 -5.65 -0.42
CA PRO A 65 7.21 -6.03 -1.04
C PRO A 65 6.34 -4.79 -1.24
N MET A 66 5.28 -4.94 -2.03
CA MET A 66 4.27 -3.89 -2.13
C MET A 66 3.41 -3.87 -0.86
N TYR A 67 3.33 -2.72 -0.20
CA TYR A 67 2.55 -2.54 1.03
C TYR A 67 1.09 -2.17 0.74
N ILE A 68 0.37 -3.10 0.12
CA ILE A 68 -1.09 -3.00 -0.11
C ILE A 68 -1.78 -4.23 0.48
N HIS A 69 -2.88 -4.02 1.22
CA HIS A 69 -3.61 -5.09 1.89
C HIS A 69 -5.10 -4.82 1.89
N LEU A 70 -5.90 -5.76 1.40
CA LEU A 70 -7.35 -5.71 1.50
C LEU A 70 -7.77 -6.14 2.92
N LYS A 71 -8.00 -5.14 3.79
CA LYS A 71 -8.25 -5.37 5.21
C LYS A 71 -9.65 -5.89 5.51
N GLU A 72 -10.66 -5.37 4.84
CA GLU A 72 -12.07 -5.66 5.09
C GLU A 72 -12.85 -5.60 3.78
N VAL A 73 -13.83 -6.51 3.64
CA VAL A 73 -14.83 -6.49 2.57
C VAL A 73 -16.19 -6.65 3.22
N ILE A 74 -17.13 -5.77 2.86
CA ILE A 74 -18.51 -5.83 3.32
C ILE A 74 -19.38 -6.18 2.11
N ILE A 75 -20.00 -7.36 2.14
CA ILE A 75 -20.83 -7.87 1.06
C ILE A 75 -22.30 -7.71 1.49
N PRO A 76 -23.09 -6.85 0.82
CA PRO A 76 -24.52 -6.76 1.08
C PRO A 76 -25.22 -8.03 0.58
N LEU A 77 -26.13 -8.58 1.39
CA LEU A 77 -26.94 -9.73 0.99
C LEU A 77 -28.30 -9.28 0.46
N PRO A 78 -28.81 -9.91 -0.62
CA PRO A 78 -30.15 -9.63 -1.11
C PRO A 78 -31.21 -10.08 -0.10
N GLY A 79 -32.22 -9.23 0.17
CA GLY A 79 -33.34 -9.55 1.06
C GLY A 79 -34.00 -8.32 1.69
N ARG A 80 -35.19 -8.51 2.29
CA ARG A 80 -35.97 -7.43 2.95
C ARG A 80 -35.28 -6.84 4.19
N TYR A 81 -34.34 -7.58 4.77
CA TYR A 81 -33.55 -7.14 5.93
C TYR A 81 -32.12 -6.89 5.47
N SER A 82 -31.60 -5.68 5.70
CA SER A 82 -30.26 -5.22 5.28
C SER A 82 -29.13 -6.00 5.98
N ARG A 83 -28.99 -7.29 5.67
CA ARG A 83 -27.95 -8.17 6.20
C ARG A 83 -26.66 -7.96 5.40
N LYS A 84 -25.54 -7.96 6.09
CA LYS A 84 -24.20 -7.75 5.52
C LYS A 84 -23.27 -8.84 6.01
N ILE A 85 -22.46 -9.40 5.11
CA ILE A 85 -21.33 -10.25 5.49
C ILE A 85 -20.11 -9.35 5.63
N HIS A 86 -19.48 -9.39 6.80
CA HIS A 86 -18.25 -8.67 7.07
C HIS A 86 -17.08 -9.67 7.06
N LEU A 87 -16.21 -9.56 6.07
CA LEU A 87 -14.98 -10.34 5.98
C LEU A 87 -13.82 -9.45 6.39
N ARG A 88 -13.01 -9.88 7.37
CA ARG A 88 -11.82 -9.16 7.83
C ARG A 88 -10.60 -10.03 7.74
N CYS A 89 -9.50 -9.48 7.23
CA CYS A 89 -8.22 -10.17 7.15
C CYS A 89 -7.21 -9.58 8.15
N PRO A 90 -6.54 -10.37 9.01
CA PRO A 90 -5.46 -9.85 9.85
C PRO A 90 -4.35 -9.26 8.97
N LEU A 91 -3.60 -8.30 9.53
CA LEU A 91 -2.50 -7.71 8.79
C LEU A 91 -1.34 -8.72 8.69
N PRO A 92 -0.70 -8.91 7.52
CA PRO A 92 0.42 -9.82 7.39
C PRO A 92 1.57 -9.49 8.36
N PRO A 93 2.32 -10.50 8.88
CA PRO A 93 3.39 -10.27 9.86
C PRO A 93 4.45 -9.26 9.41
N PHE A 94 4.88 -9.30 8.14
CA PHE A 94 5.88 -8.36 7.61
C PHE A 94 5.38 -6.90 7.62
N PHE A 95 4.08 -6.72 7.36
CA PHE A 95 3.45 -5.40 7.32
C PHE A 95 3.39 -4.85 8.75
N LYS A 96 2.96 -5.67 9.72
CA LYS A 96 2.97 -5.32 11.14
C LYS A 96 4.38 -5.01 11.65
N PHE A 97 5.38 -5.82 11.27
CA PHE A 97 6.79 -5.55 11.60
C PHE A 97 7.25 -4.17 11.09
N THR A 98 6.90 -3.84 9.86
CA THR A 98 7.29 -2.57 9.22
C THR A 98 6.63 -1.38 9.92
N LEU A 99 5.33 -1.46 10.21
CA LEU A 99 4.64 -0.43 10.98
C LEU A 99 5.29 -0.23 12.37
N ASN A 100 5.82 -1.30 13.00
CA ASN A 100 6.51 -1.25 14.31
C ASN A 100 7.79 -0.46 14.24
N LYS A 101 8.62 -0.79 13.26
CA LYS A 101 9.88 -0.09 13.05
C LYS A 101 9.66 1.38 12.69
N LEU A 102 8.56 1.68 11.98
CA LEU A 102 8.24 3.04 11.54
C LEU A 102 7.38 3.85 12.52
N ARG A 103 6.91 3.25 13.63
CA ARG A 103 6.02 3.88 14.63
C ARG A 103 4.68 4.36 14.03
N LEU A 104 4.03 3.51 13.23
CA LEU A 104 2.82 3.82 12.46
C LEU A 104 1.57 3.00 12.87
N HIS A 105 1.46 2.55 14.12
CA HIS A 105 0.29 1.80 14.61
C HIS A 105 -0.49 2.54 15.67
#